data_AF-A0A967IPJ7-F1
#
_entry.id   AF-A0A967IPJ7-F1
#
_cell.length_a   1.000
_cell.length_b   1.000
_cell.length_c   1.000
_cell.angle_alpha   90.00
_cell.angle_beta   90.00
_cell.angle_gamma   90.00
#
_symmetry.space_group_name_H-M   'P 1'
#
loop_
_entity.id
_entity.type
_entity.pdbx_description
1 polymer ?
#
loop_
_entity_poly.entity_id
_entity_poly.type
_entity_poly.pdbx_seq_one_letter_code
_entity_poly.pdbx_strand_id
1 'polypeptide(L)'
;MEVIKPQKLKDAIYTDVYRLNRIYNIETNQPKSLLSRLLRCWGKTGNEDWNFHPALFHMLDVGHVAQQLLNSPASSRWRRVLGKTLNAEPETLVNWLPWLIAIHDIGKISVPFQAQNAEQKSRLEAEGFAFGRWKSKDQLYHTYVGQVFLKNELSDMGLPRRLLRAWQEVIGGHHGIFAEESLGSVMRTLNYIQEPEEWKQLRAKACQILQGYLLHQIPSQWPEPTNISAAIMALTGFTILCDWLGSDGRFFSPQPYTDLFDYILISRQSAQKAVAEAGFFQPGYSDVPTFFEQLFPHCVPARPLQQAI
;
A
#
# COMPACT_ATOMS: atom_id res chain seq x y z
N MET A 1 24.00 -26.40 10.42
CA MET A 1 24.47 -25.39 9.45
C MET A 1 23.38 -25.19 8.43
N GLU A 2 22.59 -24.14 8.57
CA GLU A 2 21.52 -23.81 7.64
C GLU A 2 22.08 -23.41 6.27
N VAL A 3 21.57 -24.05 5.23
CA VAL A 3 21.89 -23.75 3.83
C VAL A 3 21.11 -22.50 3.40
N ILE A 4 21.66 -21.33 3.70
CA ILE A 4 21.20 -20.02 3.17
C ILE A 4 21.65 -19.87 1.70
N LYS A 5 21.29 -20.78 0.78
CA LYS A 5 21.74 -20.72 -0.64
C LYS A 5 20.76 -21.28 -1.69
N PRO A 6 19.52 -20.77 -1.80
CA PRO A 6 18.94 -20.65 -3.14
C PRO A 6 18.60 -19.20 -3.57
N GLN A 7 18.11 -18.36 -2.64
CA GLN A 7 17.49 -17.08 -3.03
C GLN A 7 18.53 -16.03 -3.43
N LYS A 8 19.55 -15.78 -2.60
CA LYS A 8 20.61 -14.80 -2.92
C LYS A 8 21.36 -15.13 -4.22
N LEU A 9 21.52 -16.42 -4.52
CA LEU A 9 22.17 -16.87 -5.75
C LEU A 9 21.25 -16.66 -6.95
N LYS A 10 19.95 -16.92 -6.82
CA LYS A 10 18.96 -16.57 -7.86
C LYS A 10 18.94 -15.08 -8.12
N ASP A 11 18.86 -14.25 -7.08
CA ASP A 11 18.81 -12.79 -7.21
C ASP A 11 20.07 -12.27 -7.93
N ALA A 12 21.26 -12.77 -7.56
CA ALA A 12 22.52 -12.45 -8.24
C ALA A 12 22.54 -12.89 -9.71
N ILE A 13 22.07 -14.11 -10.01
CA ILE A 13 21.96 -14.61 -11.39
C ILE A 13 20.98 -13.77 -12.21
N TYR A 14 19.83 -13.38 -11.65
CA TYR A 14 18.87 -12.53 -12.36
C TYR A 14 19.43 -11.14 -12.63
N THR A 15 20.14 -10.54 -11.66
CA THR A 15 20.86 -9.27 -11.84
C THR A 15 21.90 -9.38 -12.94
N ASP A 16 22.72 -10.45 -12.94
CA ASP A 16 23.75 -10.67 -13.95
C ASP A 16 23.16 -10.93 -15.33
N VAL A 17 22.10 -11.74 -15.44
CA VAL A 17 21.40 -12.00 -16.71
C VAL A 17 20.77 -10.72 -17.26
N TYR A 18 20.19 -9.87 -16.41
CA TYR A 18 19.67 -8.57 -16.85
C TYR A 18 20.77 -7.61 -17.28
N ARG A 19 21.87 -7.55 -16.53
CA ARG A 19 23.05 -6.75 -16.90
C ARG A 19 23.61 -7.20 -18.25
N LEU A 20 23.71 -8.51 -18.48
CA LEU A 20 24.17 -9.09 -19.74
C LEU A 20 23.17 -8.81 -20.87
N ASN A 21 21.86 -9.00 -20.66
CA ASN A 21 20.84 -8.67 -21.67
C ASN A 21 20.86 -7.19 -22.08
N ARG A 22 21.17 -6.28 -21.14
CA ARG A 22 21.37 -4.84 -21.41
C ARG A 22 22.66 -4.58 -22.20
N ILE A 23 23.74 -5.27 -21.90
CA ILE A 23 25.02 -5.15 -22.63
C ILE A 23 24.89 -5.70 -24.05
N TYR A 24 24.16 -6.80 -24.23
CA TYR A 24 24.05 -7.52 -25.50
C TYR A 24 22.80 -7.21 -26.32
N ASN A 25 21.93 -6.29 -25.85
CA ASN A 25 20.75 -5.79 -26.55
C ASN A 25 19.86 -6.92 -27.13
N ILE A 26 19.67 -7.99 -26.35
CA ILE A 26 18.85 -9.14 -26.77
C ILE A 26 17.38 -8.74 -26.66
N GLU A 27 16.83 -8.15 -27.73
CA GLU A 27 15.42 -7.81 -27.84
C GLU A 27 14.58 -9.06 -28.10
N THR A 28 13.76 -9.48 -27.12
CA THR A 28 12.69 -10.44 -27.38
C THR A 28 11.52 -9.71 -28.03
N ASN A 29 11.33 -9.93 -29.33
CA ASN A 29 10.34 -9.30 -30.22
C ASN A 29 8.86 -9.65 -29.94
N GLN A 30 8.49 -9.95 -28.68
CA GLN A 30 7.09 -10.20 -28.31
C GLN A 30 6.46 -8.97 -27.64
N PRO A 31 5.18 -8.66 -27.93
CA PRO A 31 4.46 -7.61 -27.23
C PRO A 31 4.41 -7.94 -25.74
N LYS A 32 5.04 -7.10 -24.92
CA LYS A 32 5.06 -7.23 -23.46
C LYS A 32 3.62 -7.12 -22.92
N SER A 33 3.17 -8.12 -22.17
CA SER A 33 1.83 -8.10 -21.55
C SER A 33 1.68 -6.92 -20.58
N LEU A 34 0.44 -6.45 -20.37
CA LEU A 34 0.14 -5.36 -19.44
C LEU A 34 0.67 -5.64 -18.01
N LEU A 35 0.63 -6.90 -17.57
CA LEU A 35 1.24 -7.31 -16.31
C LEU A 35 2.76 -7.12 -16.32
N SER A 36 3.44 -7.59 -17.35
CA SER A 36 4.90 -7.45 -17.44
C SER A 36 5.34 -5.98 -17.45
N ARG A 37 4.55 -5.09 -18.07
CA ARG A 37 4.77 -3.64 -18.05
C ARG A 37 4.46 -3.02 -16.68
N LEU A 38 3.36 -3.42 -16.06
CA LEU A 38 2.98 -2.95 -14.71
C LEU A 38 4.08 -3.24 -13.67
N LEU A 39 4.72 -4.40 -13.74
CA LEU A 39 5.83 -4.76 -12.85
C LEU A 39 7.10 -3.91 -13.08
N ARG A 40 7.16 -3.11 -14.14
CA ARG A 40 8.27 -2.17 -14.37
C ARG A 40 8.03 -0.80 -13.74
N CYS A 41 6.80 -0.45 -13.40
CA CYS A 41 6.48 0.81 -12.73
C CYS A 41 7.00 0.76 -11.29
N TRP A 42 7.89 1.68 -10.91
CA TRP A 42 8.53 1.67 -9.59
C TRP A 42 7.61 2.33 -8.54
N GLY A 43 7.59 1.77 -7.33
CA GLY A 43 7.00 2.39 -6.14
C GLY A 43 8.07 2.94 -5.18
N LYS A 44 9.24 2.29 -5.17
CA LYS A 44 10.47 2.71 -4.49
C LYS A 44 11.68 2.46 -5.38
N THR A 45 12.72 3.27 -5.24
CA THR A 45 13.98 3.13 -5.97
C THR A 45 15.13 2.92 -4.98
N GLY A 46 16.09 2.07 -5.36
CA GLY A 46 17.39 1.97 -4.72
C GLY A 46 18.39 2.95 -5.34
N ASN A 47 19.68 2.70 -5.10
CA ASN A 47 20.77 3.56 -5.57
C ASN A 47 21.04 3.47 -7.08
N GLU A 48 20.50 2.46 -7.76
CA GLU A 48 20.72 2.20 -9.18
C GLU A 48 19.39 1.97 -9.90
N ASP A 49 19.34 2.29 -11.20
CA ASP A 49 18.13 2.19 -12.05
C ASP A 49 17.48 0.80 -12.06
N TRP A 50 18.30 -0.25 -12.00
CA TRP A 50 17.89 -1.66 -12.02
C TRP A 50 17.44 -2.17 -10.66
N ASN A 51 17.71 -1.44 -9.58
CA ASN A 51 17.32 -1.79 -8.23
C ASN A 51 16.08 -0.97 -7.82
N PHE A 52 14.90 -1.48 -8.12
CA PHE A 52 13.64 -0.83 -7.74
C PHE A 52 12.63 -1.84 -7.20
N HIS A 53 11.68 -1.34 -6.44
CA HIS A 53 10.55 -2.13 -5.96
C HIS A 53 9.30 -1.75 -6.76
N PRO A 54 8.64 -2.69 -7.47
CA PRO A 54 7.44 -2.39 -8.24
C PRO A 54 6.35 -1.73 -7.40
N ALA A 55 5.62 -0.76 -7.96
CA ALA A 55 4.54 -0.07 -7.26
C ALA A 55 3.42 -1.05 -6.84
N LEU A 56 3.11 -2.02 -7.69
CA LEU A 56 2.17 -3.10 -7.38
C LEU A 56 2.61 -3.92 -6.16
N PHE A 57 3.91 -4.21 -6.06
CA PHE A 57 4.46 -5.02 -4.97
C PHE A 57 4.38 -4.26 -3.64
N HIS A 58 4.71 -2.96 -3.62
CA HIS A 58 4.51 -2.11 -2.44
C HIS A 58 3.04 -2.08 -2.00
N MET A 59 2.10 -1.93 -2.95
CA MET A 59 0.67 -1.96 -2.63
C MET A 59 0.22 -3.31 -2.05
N LEU A 60 0.75 -4.43 -2.55
CA LEU A 60 0.52 -5.76 -1.97
C LEU A 60 1.09 -5.86 -0.55
N ASP A 61 2.29 -5.34 -0.30
CA ASP A 61 2.92 -5.33 1.01
C ASP A 61 2.05 -4.62 2.04
N VAL A 62 1.60 -3.40 1.70
CA VAL A 62 0.73 -2.59 2.55
C VAL A 62 -0.63 -3.26 2.77
N GLY A 63 -1.19 -3.90 1.74
CA GLY A 63 -2.39 -4.72 1.85
C GLY A 63 -2.24 -5.92 2.79
N HIS A 64 -1.14 -6.68 2.66
CA HIS A 64 -0.87 -7.81 3.53
C HIS A 64 -0.59 -7.37 4.98
N VAL A 65 0.10 -6.24 5.19
CA VAL A 65 0.25 -5.65 6.52
C VAL A 65 -1.11 -5.31 7.14
N ALA A 66 -2.02 -4.71 6.36
CA ALA A 66 -3.38 -4.44 6.83
C ALA A 66 -4.12 -5.73 7.19
N GLN A 67 -3.99 -6.81 6.39
CA GLN A 67 -4.55 -8.13 6.74
C GLN A 67 -4.01 -8.66 8.07
N GLN A 68 -2.70 -8.54 8.33
CA GLN A 68 -2.09 -8.99 9.58
C GLN A 68 -2.58 -8.19 10.78
N LEU A 69 -2.69 -6.86 10.66
CA LEU A 69 -3.18 -5.99 11.74
C LEU A 69 -4.68 -6.19 12.04
N LEU A 70 -5.46 -6.60 11.03
CA LEU A 70 -6.89 -6.87 11.20
C LEU A 70 -7.18 -8.31 11.65
N ASN A 71 -6.22 -9.23 11.67
CA ASN A 71 -6.42 -10.62 12.09
C ASN A 71 -5.69 -10.97 13.39
N SER A 72 -6.09 -12.10 13.99
CA SER A 72 -5.27 -12.74 15.02
C SER A 72 -3.91 -13.12 14.44
N PRO A 73 -2.79 -12.90 15.16
CA PRO A 73 -2.70 -12.58 16.58
C PRO A 73 -2.66 -11.07 16.93
N ALA A 74 -2.84 -10.16 15.97
CA ALA A 74 -2.89 -8.73 16.29
C ALA A 74 -4.09 -8.36 17.17
N SER A 75 -3.95 -7.27 17.92
CA SER A 75 -4.98 -6.81 18.84
C SER A 75 -6.30 -6.54 18.11
N SER A 76 -7.39 -7.12 18.60
CA SER A 76 -8.76 -6.85 18.13
C SER A 76 -9.21 -5.40 18.29
N ARG A 77 -8.42 -4.55 18.99
CA ARG A 77 -8.64 -3.10 19.09
C ARG A 77 -8.69 -2.43 17.72
N TRP A 78 -7.85 -2.83 16.76
CA TRP A 78 -7.85 -2.29 15.40
C TRP A 78 -9.22 -2.45 14.75
N ARG A 79 -9.72 -3.69 14.69
CA ARG A 79 -11.04 -4.01 14.14
C ARG A 79 -12.17 -3.29 14.86
N ARG A 80 -12.12 -3.20 16.20
CA ARG A 80 -13.18 -2.52 16.97
C ARG A 80 -13.24 -1.01 16.70
N VAL A 81 -12.10 -0.32 16.67
CA VAL A 81 -12.06 1.12 16.41
C VAL A 81 -12.53 1.39 14.99
N LEU A 82 -11.96 0.70 14.01
CA LEU A 82 -12.32 0.86 12.61
C LEU A 82 -13.79 0.52 12.36
N GLY A 83 -14.27 -0.61 12.90
CA GLY A 83 -15.66 -1.05 12.78
C GLY A 83 -16.64 -0.02 13.32
N LYS A 84 -16.34 0.55 14.50
CA LYS A 84 -17.14 1.64 15.07
C LYS A 84 -17.15 2.89 14.19
N THR A 85 -15.99 3.33 13.68
CA THR A 85 -15.91 4.54 12.85
C THR A 85 -16.55 4.39 11.48
N LEU A 86 -16.49 3.18 10.91
CA LEU A 86 -17.02 2.88 9.59
C LEU A 86 -18.50 2.48 9.65
N ASN A 87 -19.03 2.19 10.84
CA ASN A 87 -20.33 1.55 11.04
C ASN A 87 -20.39 0.18 10.35
N ALA A 88 -19.37 -0.64 10.60
CA ALA A 88 -19.20 -1.97 10.05
C ALA A 88 -19.04 -3.00 11.16
N GLU A 89 -19.42 -4.25 10.90
CA GLU A 89 -19.11 -5.37 11.79
C GLU A 89 -17.58 -5.59 11.82
N PRO A 90 -16.91 -5.49 12.99
CA PRO A 90 -15.46 -5.52 13.09
C PRO A 90 -14.79 -6.73 12.42
N GLU A 91 -15.43 -7.89 12.53
CA GLU A 91 -14.97 -9.20 12.05
C GLU A 91 -14.95 -9.26 10.52
N THR A 92 -15.80 -8.49 9.85
CA THR A 92 -15.89 -8.46 8.38
C THR A 92 -14.82 -7.59 7.72
N LEU A 93 -14.19 -6.69 8.48
CA LEU A 93 -13.26 -5.69 7.93
C LEU A 93 -12.11 -6.33 7.17
N VAL A 94 -11.57 -7.45 7.67
CA VAL A 94 -10.42 -8.12 7.06
C VAL A 94 -10.72 -8.67 5.66
N ASN A 95 -11.99 -8.79 5.29
CA ASN A 95 -12.39 -9.35 3.99
C ASN A 95 -12.34 -8.33 2.85
N TRP A 96 -12.31 -7.04 3.14
CA TRP A 96 -12.42 -5.99 2.11
C TRP A 96 -11.54 -4.77 2.36
N LEU A 97 -11.30 -4.41 3.63
CA LEU A 97 -10.54 -3.23 4.00
C LEU A 97 -9.07 -3.27 3.53
N PRO A 98 -8.36 -4.41 3.59
CA PRO A 98 -6.98 -4.50 3.09
C PRO A 98 -6.81 -4.13 1.63
N TRP A 99 -7.79 -4.44 0.79
CA TRP A 99 -7.78 -4.08 -0.63
C TRP A 99 -7.87 -2.55 -0.82
N LEU A 100 -8.77 -1.88 -0.11
CA LEU A 100 -8.88 -0.42 -0.17
C LEU A 100 -7.63 0.30 0.34
N ILE A 101 -7.00 -0.25 1.38
CA ILE A 101 -5.72 0.23 1.91
C ILE A 101 -4.59 0.04 0.89
N ALA A 102 -4.54 -1.11 0.23
CA ALA A 102 -3.52 -1.39 -0.77
C ALA A 102 -3.55 -0.39 -1.94
N ILE A 103 -4.71 0.17 -2.28
CA ILE A 103 -4.87 1.14 -3.38
C ILE A 103 -4.27 2.53 -3.06
N HIS A 104 -3.84 2.81 -1.82
CA HIS A 104 -3.37 4.14 -1.41
C HIS A 104 -2.36 4.79 -2.37
N ASP A 105 -1.46 4.00 -2.95
CA ASP A 105 -0.37 4.43 -3.83
C ASP A 105 -0.65 4.19 -5.33
N ILE A 106 -1.88 3.88 -5.72
CA ILE A 106 -2.24 3.56 -7.12
C ILE A 106 -1.86 4.68 -8.10
N GLY A 107 -1.88 5.92 -7.63
CA GLY A 107 -1.49 7.09 -8.42
C GLY A 107 0.01 7.13 -8.76
N LYS A 108 0.85 6.31 -8.12
CA LYS A 108 2.27 6.16 -8.49
C LYS A 108 2.43 5.55 -9.89
N ILE A 109 1.41 4.81 -10.35
CA ILE A 109 1.34 4.31 -11.73
C ILE A 109 0.81 5.45 -12.61
N SER A 110 1.63 6.47 -12.80
CA SER A 110 1.30 7.64 -13.62
C SER A 110 2.56 8.28 -14.19
N VAL A 111 2.40 8.99 -15.29
CA VAL A 111 3.50 9.75 -15.92
C VAL A 111 4.18 10.70 -14.94
N PRO A 112 3.45 11.55 -14.18
CA PRO A 112 4.05 12.48 -13.23
C PRO A 112 4.97 11.80 -12.21
N PHE A 113 4.51 10.70 -11.62
CA PHE A 113 5.27 10.03 -10.57
C PHE A 113 6.45 9.25 -11.15
N GLN A 114 6.23 8.46 -12.20
CA GLN A 114 7.29 7.63 -12.78
C GLN A 114 8.43 8.47 -13.38
N ALA A 115 8.15 9.73 -13.74
CA ALA A 115 9.13 10.68 -14.26
C ALA A 115 9.90 11.45 -13.17
N GLN A 116 9.59 11.29 -11.88
CA GLN A 116 10.27 12.02 -10.78
C GLN A 116 11.75 11.66 -10.65
N ASN A 117 12.11 10.41 -10.94
CA ASN A 117 13.49 9.95 -10.96
C ASN A 117 13.98 9.85 -12.41
N ALA A 118 15.01 10.62 -12.76
CA ALA A 118 15.50 10.74 -14.12
C ALA A 118 16.06 9.41 -14.69
N GLU A 119 16.72 8.60 -13.85
CA GLU A 119 17.26 7.31 -14.26
C GLU A 119 16.13 6.30 -14.52
N GLN A 120 15.14 6.24 -13.62
CA GLN A 120 13.96 5.39 -13.80
C GLN A 120 13.13 5.80 -15.01
N LYS A 121 12.98 7.11 -15.26
CA LYS A 121 12.33 7.61 -16.46
C LYS A 121 13.05 7.12 -17.72
N SER A 122 14.38 7.29 -17.76
CA SER A 122 15.22 6.86 -18.89
C SER A 122 15.13 5.35 -19.11
N ARG A 123 15.11 4.56 -18.02
CA ARG A 123 14.88 3.11 -18.07
C ARG A 123 13.53 2.77 -18.69
N LEU A 124 12.45 3.40 -18.22
CA LEU A 124 11.10 3.14 -18.74
C LEU A 124 10.98 3.58 -20.21
N GLU A 125 11.56 4.70 -20.62
CA GLU A 125 11.62 5.12 -22.03
C GLU A 125 12.34 4.08 -22.89
N ALA A 126 13.49 3.57 -22.44
CA ALA A 126 14.22 2.49 -23.11
C ALA A 126 13.44 1.16 -23.14
N GLU A 127 12.55 0.93 -22.17
CA GLU A 127 11.63 -0.23 -22.14
C GLU A 127 10.34 0.01 -22.97
N GLY A 128 10.22 1.16 -23.64
CA GLY A 128 9.14 1.50 -24.55
C GLY A 128 7.92 2.15 -23.88
N PHE A 129 8.07 2.79 -22.73
CA PHE A 129 7.01 3.60 -22.11
C PHE A 129 6.97 5.00 -22.73
N ALA A 130 5.76 5.46 -23.06
CA ALA A 130 5.53 6.83 -23.46
C ALA A 130 5.17 7.71 -22.25
N PHE A 131 5.73 8.92 -22.20
CA PHE A 131 5.47 9.91 -21.13
C PHE A 131 4.63 11.12 -21.61
N GLY A 132 4.03 11.02 -22.79
CA GLY A 132 3.23 12.10 -23.38
C GLY A 132 4.04 13.39 -23.52
N ARG A 133 3.42 14.52 -23.16
CA ARG A 133 4.00 15.87 -23.20
C ARG A 133 4.56 16.33 -21.86
N TRP A 134 4.80 15.40 -20.93
CA TRP A 134 5.28 15.71 -19.58
C TRP A 134 6.55 16.56 -19.58
N LYS A 135 6.54 17.63 -18.78
CA LYS A 135 7.72 18.43 -18.46
C LYS A 135 7.92 18.44 -16.95
N SER A 136 9.17 18.39 -16.48
CA SER A 136 9.50 18.34 -15.05
C SER A 136 8.95 19.50 -14.21
N LYS A 137 8.53 20.60 -14.85
CA LYS A 137 7.89 21.75 -14.20
C LYS A 137 6.40 21.57 -13.89
N ASP A 138 5.76 20.59 -14.52
CA ASP A 138 4.36 20.26 -14.25
C ASP A 138 4.36 19.52 -12.91
N GLN A 139 3.92 20.14 -11.81
CA GLN A 139 3.87 19.46 -10.51
C GLN A 139 2.52 18.76 -10.38
N LEU A 140 2.52 17.43 -10.26
CA LEU A 140 1.33 16.67 -9.94
C LEU A 140 1.68 15.52 -8.98
N TYR A 141 1.13 15.58 -7.77
CA TYR A 141 1.34 14.56 -6.76
C TYR A 141 0.52 13.30 -7.07
N HIS A 142 1.09 12.13 -6.79
CA HIS A 142 0.44 10.85 -7.06
C HIS A 142 -0.82 10.63 -6.22
N THR A 143 -0.89 11.22 -5.03
CA THR A 143 -2.07 11.22 -4.16
C THR A 143 -3.31 11.69 -4.91
N TYR A 144 -3.19 12.79 -5.67
CA TYR A 144 -4.28 13.35 -6.46
C TYR A 144 -4.67 12.48 -7.66
N VAL A 145 -3.69 11.88 -8.33
CA VAL A 145 -3.96 10.91 -9.40
C VAL A 145 -4.73 9.71 -8.84
N GLY A 146 -4.38 9.25 -7.64
CA GLY A 146 -5.11 8.21 -6.92
C GLY A 146 -6.55 8.60 -6.59
N GLN A 147 -6.80 9.84 -6.13
CA GLN A 147 -8.15 10.32 -5.87
C GLN A 147 -9.03 10.37 -7.14
N VAL A 148 -8.47 10.82 -8.27
CA VAL A 148 -9.17 10.80 -9.57
C VAL A 148 -9.47 9.37 -10.00
N PHE A 149 -8.52 8.45 -9.83
CA PHE A 149 -8.73 7.04 -10.11
C PHE A 149 -9.89 6.47 -9.29
N LEU A 150 -9.92 6.68 -7.96
CA LEU A 150 -11.02 6.20 -7.13
C LEU A 150 -12.37 6.73 -7.58
N LYS A 151 -12.46 8.03 -7.91
CA LYS A 151 -13.71 8.65 -8.34
C LYS A 151 -14.32 7.96 -9.55
N ASN A 152 -13.48 7.52 -10.49
CA ASN A 152 -13.93 6.97 -11.76
C ASN A 152 -14.12 5.46 -11.72
N GLU A 153 -13.29 4.74 -10.95
CA GLU A 153 -13.23 3.26 -11.01
C GLU A 153 -13.93 2.59 -9.82
N LEU A 154 -14.03 3.25 -8.66
CA LEU A 154 -14.77 2.71 -7.50
C LEU A 154 -16.23 3.17 -7.45
N SER A 155 -16.65 4.11 -8.30
CA SER A 155 -18.05 4.53 -8.38
C SER A 155 -18.99 3.35 -8.69
N ASP A 156 -18.53 2.43 -9.52
CA ASP A 156 -19.32 1.31 -10.03
C ASP A 156 -19.44 0.17 -9.01
N MET A 157 -18.65 0.19 -7.94
CA MET A 157 -18.71 -0.79 -6.86
C MET A 157 -19.81 -0.51 -5.84
N GLY A 158 -20.60 0.56 -6.03
CA GLY A 158 -21.73 0.88 -5.17
C GLY A 158 -21.37 1.36 -3.77
N LEU A 159 -20.14 1.89 -3.57
CA LEU A 159 -19.75 2.46 -2.28
C LEU A 159 -20.66 3.65 -1.92
N PRO A 160 -21.16 3.74 -0.68
CA PRO A 160 -21.91 4.89 -0.20
C PRO A 160 -21.09 6.16 -0.36
N ARG A 161 -21.75 7.29 -0.68
CA ARG A 161 -21.07 8.56 -0.98
C ARG A 161 -20.11 8.98 0.13
N ARG A 162 -20.48 8.77 1.40
CA ARG A 162 -19.62 9.11 2.54
C ARG A 162 -18.38 8.22 2.63
N LEU A 163 -18.52 6.92 2.35
CA LEU A 163 -17.39 5.99 2.35
C LEU A 163 -16.44 6.30 1.18
N LEU A 164 -16.97 6.52 -0.02
CA LEU A 164 -16.16 6.93 -1.18
C LEU A 164 -15.40 8.23 -0.91
N ARG A 165 -16.09 9.25 -0.34
CA ARG A 165 -15.45 10.50 0.05
C ARG A 165 -14.37 10.28 1.11
N ALA A 166 -14.64 9.46 2.13
CA ALA A 166 -13.63 9.15 3.14
C ALA A 166 -12.37 8.53 2.51
N TRP A 167 -12.52 7.60 1.57
CA TRP A 167 -11.38 7.00 0.87
C TRP A 167 -10.64 7.97 -0.05
N GLN A 168 -11.35 8.88 -0.72
CA GLN A 168 -10.70 9.95 -1.47
C GLN A 168 -9.82 10.81 -0.56
N GLU A 169 -10.32 11.20 0.61
CA GLU A 169 -9.53 11.98 1.58
C GLU A 169 -8.34 11.16 2.13
N VAL A 170 -8.52 9.86 2.39
CA VAL A 170 -7.44 8.97 2.85
C VAL A 170 -6.33 8.87 1.81
N ILE A 171 -6.67 8.65 0.53
CA ILE A 171 -5.66 8.61 -0.54
C ILE A 171 -5.02 9.98 -0.76
N GLY A 172 -5.77 11.07 -0.64
CA GLY A 172 -5.21 12.42 -0.71
C GLY A 172 -4.22 12.71 0.41
N GLY A 173 -4.57 12.29 1.63
CA GLY A 173 -3.91 12.66 2.88
C GLY A 173 -2.92 11.65 3.46
N HIS A 174 -2.65 10.52 2.80
CA HIS A 174 -1.77 9.49 3.37
C HIS A 174 -0.29 9.91 3.53
N HIS A 175 0.11 11.08 3.03
CA HIS A 175 1.40 11.72 3.36
C HIS A 175 1.31 12.75 4.50
N GLY A 176 0.19 12.79 5.22
CA GLY A 176 -0.05 13.68 6.37
C GLY A 176 -0.58 15.08 6.02
N ILE A 177 -0.85 15.35 4.74
CA ILE A 177 -1.37 16.64 4.27
C ILE A 177 -2.64 16.40 3.45
N PHE A 178 -3.78 16.88 3.94
CA PHE A 178 -5.02 16.92 3.16
C PHE A 178 -5.01 18.19 2.34
N ALA A 179 -4.88 18.05 1.03
CA ALA A 179 -4.69 19.19 0.17
C ALA A 179 -5.96 19.59 -0.59
N GLU A 180 -6.04 20.86 -0.95
CA GLU A 180 -7.24 21.51 -1.48
C GLU A 180 -7.39 21.39 -3.01
N GLU A 181 -6.51 20.67 -3.70
CA GLU A 181 -6.53 20.66 -5.16
C GLU A 181 -7.79 19.97 -5.70
N SER A 182 -8.58 20.72 -6.48
CA SER A 182 -9.80 20.17 -7.06
C SER A 182 -9.49 19.04 -8.03
N LEU A 183 -10.25 17.93 -7.97
CA LEU A 183 -10.11 16.80 -8.90
C LEU A 183 -10.19 17.22 -10.38
N GLY A 184 -10.93 18.29 -10.68
CA GLY A 184 -10.99 18.86 -12.03
C GLY A 184 -9.66 19.48 -12.50
N SER A 185 -8.86 20.04 -11.59
CA SER A 185 -7.49 20.51 -11.87
C SER A 185 -6.59 19.35 -12.30
N VAL A 186 -6.58 18.30 -11.49
CA VAL A 186 -5.82 17.06 -11.72
C VAL A 186 -6.13 16.47 -13.10
N MET A 187 -7.43 16.33 -13.43
CA MET A 187 -7.87 15.82 -14.73
C MET A 187 -7.43 16.71 -15.89
N ARG A 188 -7.49 18.05 -15.74
CA ARG A 188 -7.01 18.98 -16.76
C ARG A 188 -5.50 18.82 -16.97
N THR A 189 -4.72 18.65 -15.91
CA THR A 189 -3.28 18.40 -15.99
C THR A 189 -2.98 17.10 -16.71
N LEU A 190 -3.63 15.98 -16.35
CA LEU A 190 -3.48 14.69 -17.03
C LEU A 190 -3.82 14.77 -18.53
N ASN A 191 -4.88 15.51 -18.88
CA ASN A 191 -5.25 15.77 -20.27
C ASN A 191 -4.24 16.68 -20.99
N TYR A 192 -3.74 17.71 -20.33
CA TYR A 192 -2.74 18.64 -20.87
C TYR A 192 -1.44 17.94 -21.21
N ILE A 193 -0.95 17.08 -20.30
CA ILE A 193 0.26 16.28 -20.53
C ILE A 193 0.01 15.13 -21.52
N GLN A 194 -1.25 14.93 -21.95
CA GLN A 194 -1.66 13.84 -22.84
C GLN A 194 -1.15 12.49 -22.30
N GLU A 195 -1.47 12.19 -21.03
CA GLU A 195 -1.03 10.93 -20.42
C GLU A 195 -1.47 9.76 -21.32
N PRO A 196 -0.53 8.92 -21.81
CA PRO A 196 -0.89 7.81 -22.69
C PRO A 196 -1.90 6.87 -22.03
N GLU A 197 -2.85 6.37 -22.82
CA GLU A 197 -3.96 5.56 -22.33
C GLU A 197 -3.51 4.29 -21.59
N GLU A 198 -2.33 3.77 -21.95
CA GLU A 198 -1.68 2.67 -21.26
C GLU A 198 -1.57 2.89 -19.73
N TRP A 199 -1.29 4.11 -19.26
CA TRP A 199 -1.16 4.38 -17.82
C TRP A 199 -2.48 4.17 -17.07
N LYS A 200 -3.62 4.50 -17.69
CA LYS A 200 -4.95 4.16 -17.14
C LYS A 200 -5.17 2.66 -17.10
N GLN A 201 -4.81 1.96 -18.17
CA GLN A 201 -4.91 0.49 -18.23
C GLN A 201 -4.05 -0.18 -17.16
N LEU A 202 -2.83 0.32 -16.93
CA LEU A 202 -1.93 -0.19 -15.89
C LEU A 202 -2.52 0.02 -14.48
N ARG A 203 -3.10 1.19 -14.19
CA ARG A 203 -3.80 1.44 -12.91
C ARG A 203 -5.01 0.51 -12.74
N ALA A 204 -5.85 0.35 -13.76
CA ALA A 204 -6.98 -0.56 -13.72
C ALA A 204 -6.52 -2.01 -13.50
N LYS A 205 -5.44 -2.44 -14.17
CA LYS A 205 -4.87 -3.78 -14.00
C LYS A 205 -4.29 -3.99 -12.61
N ALA A 206 -3.62 -3.00 -12.04
CA ALA A 206 -3.13 -3.06 -10.66
C ALA A 206 -4.31 -3.19 -9.68
N CYS A 207 -5.35 -2.37 -9.82
CA CYS A 207 -6.55 -2.47 -9.00
C CYS A 207 -7.21 -3.85 -9.10
N GLN A 208 -7.34 -4.41 -10.31
CA GLN A 208 -7.88 -5.76 -10.53
C GLN A 208 -7.04 -6.83 -9.81
N ILE A 209 -5.71 -6.74 -9.89
CA ILE A 209 -4.82 -7.68 -9.21
C ILE A 209 -4.97 -7.56 -7.69
N LEU A 210 -4.91 -6.34 -7.15
CA LEU A 210 -5.10 -6.10 -5.71
C LEU A 210 -6.45 -6.63 -5.25
N GLN A 211 -7.52 -6.40 -6.03
CA GLN A 211 -8.85 -6.92 -5.75
C GLN A 211 -8.85 -8.45 -5.69
N GLY A 212 -8.27 -9.11 -6.70
CA GLY A 212 -8.25 -10.58 -6.77
C GLY A 212 -7.52 -11.27 -5.61
N TYR A 213 -6.57 -10.60 -4.96
CA TYR A 213 -5.78 -11.17 -3.86
C TYR A 213 -6.16 -10.67 -2.46
N LEU A 214 -6.74 -9.48 -2.33
CA LEU A 214 -6.98 -8.84 -1.03
C LEU A 214 -8.46 -8.64 -0.71
N LEU A 215 -9.36 -8.71 -1.69
CA LEU A 215 -10.80 -8.67 -1.50
C LEU A 215 -11.36 -10.09 -1.45
N HIS A 216 -11.50 -10.64 -0.25
CA HIS A 216 -12.02 -11.99 -0.03
C HIS A 216 -13.56 -12.04 -0.13
N GLN A 217 -14.24 -11.02 0.37
CA GLN A 217 -15.69 -10.98 0.37
C GLN A 217 -16.17 -9.52 0.29
N ILE A 218 -17.06 -9.26 -0.66
CA ILE A 218 -17.79 -7.99 -0.74
C ILE A 218 -18.89 -8.01 0.32
N PRO A 219 -19.01 -6.95 1.16
CA PRO A 219 -20.12 -6.83 2.09
C PRO A 219 -21.47 -6.89 1.36
N SER A 220 -22.47 -7.57 1.93
CA SER A 220 -23.84 -7.56 1.39
C SER A 220 -24.40 -6.14 1.29
N GLN A 221 -23.98 -5.28 2.21
CA GLN A 221 -24.15 -3.84 2.16
C GLN A 221 -22.85 -3.18 2.61
N TRP A 222 -22.34 -2.24 1.82
CA TRP A 222 -21.20 -1.44 2.21
C TRP A 222 -21.52 -0.60 3.46
N PRO A 223 -20.60 -0.52 4.44
CA PRO A 223 -20.82 0.25 5.63
C PRO A 223 -20.82 1.75 5.31
N GLU A 224 -21.62 2.52 6.03
CA GLU A 224 -21.68 3.97 5.87
C GLU A 224 -21.31 4.68 7.18
N PRO A 225 -20.22 5.45 7.21
CA PRO A 225 -19.78 6.10 8.43
C PRO A 225 -20.78 7.17 8.88
N THR A 226 -21.16 7.09 10.15
CA THR A 226 -22.05 8.08 10.79
C THR A 226 -21.34 9.42 10.99
N ASN A 227 -20.05 9.38 11.35
CA ASN A 227 -19.15 10.54 11.44
C ASN A 227 -18.01 10.40 10.42
N ILE A 228 -18.11 11.15 9.32
CA ILE A 228 -17.14 11.07 8.23
C ILE A 228 -15.73 11.52 8.65
N SER A 229 -15.61 12.54 9.50
CA SER A 229 -14.30 13.04 9.95
C SER A 229 -13.59 12.01 10.82
N ALA A 230 -14.31 11.34 11.72
CA ALA A 230 -13.75 10.25 12.53
C ALA A 230 -13.30 9.07 11.66
N ALA A 231 -14.09 8.71 10.64
CA ALA A 231 -13.73 7.67 9.69
C ALA A 231 -12.47 8.05 8.89
N ILE A 232 -12.38 9.27 8.37
CA ILE A 232 -11.20 9.77 7.66
C ILE A 232 -9.96 9.69 8.56
N MET A 233 -10.03 10.23 9.77
CA MET A 233 -8.86 10.23 10.68
C MET A 233 -8.41 8.82 11.05
N ALA A 234 -9.35 7.92 11.37
CA ALA A 234 -9.02 6.54 11.71
C ALA A 234 -8.45 5.76 10.53
N LEU A 235 -9.05 5.89 9.34
CA LEU A 235 -8.57 5.23 8.12
C LEU A 235 -7.21 5.79 7.68
N THR A 236 -7.00 7.11 7.72
CA THR A 236 -5.73 7.72 7.34
C THR A 236 -4.62 7.26 8.28
N GLY A 237 -4.84 7.32 9.60
CA GLY A 237 -3.84 6.84 10.56
C GLY A 237 -3.51 5.36 10.39
N PHE A 238 -4.52 4.53 10.14
CA PHE A 238 -4.31 3.10 9.88
C PHE A 238 -3.57 2.84 8.56
N THR A 239 -3.93 3.56 7.50
CA THR A 239 -3.27 3.47 6.18
C THR A 239 -1.81 3.89 6.26
N ILE A 240 -1.51 4.98 6.97
CA ILE A 240 -0.13 5.46 7.21
C ILE A 240 0.68 4.41 7.98
N LEU A 241 0.11 3.83 9.05
CA LEU A 241 0.78 2.76 9.79
C LEU A 241 1.09 1.56 8.88
N CYS A 242 0.14 1.15 8.05
CA CYS A 242 0.34 0.05 7.12
C CYS A 242 1.42 0.38 6.09
N ASP A 243 1.44 1.60 5.56
CA ASP A 243 2.44 2.08 4.61
C ASP A 243 3.85 2.16 5.23
N TRP A 244 3.96 2.62 6.48
CA TRP A 244 5.23 2.64 7.21
C TRP A 244 5.80 1.23 7.42
N LEU A 245 4.98 0.28 7.89
CA LEU A 245 5.41 -1.10 8.06
C LEU A 245 5.72 -1.77 6.72
N GLY A 246 4.89 -1.56 5.68
CA GLY A 246 5.14 -2.01 4.31
C GLY A 246 6.33 -1.32 3.64
N SER A 247 6.87 -0.28 4.26
CA SER A 247 8.06 0.44 3.81
C SER A 247 9.34 0.11 4.55
N ASP A 248 9.26 -0.82 5.51
CA ASP A 248 10.44 -1.28 6.22
C ASP A 248 11.32 -2.18 5.35
N GLY A 249 12.42 -1.61 4.85
CA GLY A 249 13.38 -2.29 3.98
C GLY A 249 14.05 -3.52 4.61
N ARG A 250 13.93 -3.72 5.92
CA ARG A 250 14.37 -4.96 6.61
C ARG A 250 13.52 -6.17 6.22
N PHE A 251 12.26 -5.95 5.86
CA PHE A 251 11.30 -7.00 5.50
C PHE A 251 10.90 -6.97 4.02
N PHE A 252 10.89 -5.76 3.43
CA PHE A 252 10.45 -5.51 2.06
C PHE A 252 11.60 -4.93 1.23
N SER A 253 12.48 -5.81 0.77
CA SER A 253 13.57 -5.41 -0.12
C SER A 253 13.08 -5.20 -1.56
N PRO A 254 13.75 -4.38 -2.39
CA PRO A 254 13.48 -4.28 -3.82
C PRO A 254 13.47 -5.64 -4.52
N GLN A 255 12.46 -5.90 -5.35
CA GLN A 255 12.24 -7.16 -6.06
C GLN A 255 11.80 -6.90 -7.52
N PRO A 256 12.65 -6.27 -8.36
CA PRO A 256 12.26 -5.77 -9.69
C PRO A 256 12.01 -6.84 -10.75
N TYR A 257 12.40 -8.08 -10.48
CA TYR A 257 12.40 -9.20 -11.45
C TYR A 257 11.67 -10.44 -10.94
N THR A 258 11.05 -10.34 -9.77
CA THR A 258 10.33 -11.45 -9.14
C THR A 258 8.98 -11.63 -9.82
N ASP A 259 8.59 -12.88 -10.07
CA ASP A 259 7.26 -13.18 -10.59
C ASP A 259 6.18 -12.74 -9.60
N LEU A 260 5.02 -12.32 -10.11
CA LEU A 260 3.92 -11.84 -9.28
C LEU A 260 3.44 -12.91 -8.28
N PHE A 261 3.28 -14.16 -8.71
CA PHE A 261 2.76 -15.21 -7.84
C PHE A 261 3.74 -15.54 -6.72
N ASP A 262 5.03 -15.61 -7.03
CA ASP A 262 6.08 -15.80 -6.04
C ASP A 262 6.12 -14.61 -5.06
N TYR A 263 6.03 -13.38 -5.58
CA TYR A 263 6.10 -12.19 -4.75
C TYR A 263 4.93 -12.07 -3.78
N ILE A 264 3.71 -12.47 -4.15
CA ILE A 264 2.55 -12.45 -3.25
C ILE A 264 2.82 -13.30 -1.99
N LEU A 265 3.42 -14.48 -2.17
CA LEU A 265 3.77 -15.36 -1.05
C LEU A 265 4.85 -14.72 -0.16
N ILE A 266 5.87 -14.11 -0.77
CA ILE A 266 6.94 -13.40 -0.07
C ILE A 266 6.35 -12.23 0.74
N SER A 267 5.57 -11.37 0.09
CA SER A 267 4.91 -10.20 0.67
C SER A 267 4.08 -10.57 1.90
N ARG A 268 3.27 -11.63 1.82
CA ARG A 268 2.45 -12.10 2.93
C ARG A 268 3.31 -12.56 4.13
N GLN A 269 4.39 -13.29 3.88
CA GLN A 269 5.29 -13.74 4.94
C GLN A 269 6.08 -12.58 5.55
N SER A 270 6.55 -11.63 4.73
CA SER A 270 7.24 -10.43 5.18
C SER A 270 6.34 -9.53 6.02
N ALA A 271 5.08 -9.35 5.64
CA ALA A 271 4.10 -8.60 6.41
C ALA A 271 3.87 -9.20 7.80
N GLN A 272 3.74 -10.53 7.90
CA GLN A 272 3.61 -11.19 9.19
C GLN A 272 4.82 -10.92 10.10
N LYS A 273 6.03 -11.03 9.55
CA LYS A 273 7.28 -10.76 10.29
C LYS A 273 7.39 -9.28 10.70
N ALA A 274 7.10 -8.36 9.79
CA ALA A 274 7.14 -6.92 10.04
C ALA A 274 6.20 -6.51 11.17
N VAL A 275 4.95 -7.01 11.13
CA VAL A 275 3.94 -6.72 12.16
C VAL A 275 4.30 -7.38 13.50
N ALA A 276 4.85 -8.60 13.47
CA ALA A 276 5.34 -9.29 14.68
C ALA A 276 6.49 -8.52 15.35
N GLU A 277 7.53 -8.15 14.59
CA GLU A 277 8.72 -7.47 15.08
C GLU A 277 8.39 -6.06 15.60
N ALA A 278 7.42 -5.39 14.96
CA ALA A 278 6.91 -4.11 15.44
C ALA A 278 6.10 -4.21 16.76
N GLY A 279 5.91 -5.42 17.29
CA GLY A 279 5.26 -5.67 18.58
C GLY A 279 3.73 -5.73 18.52
N PHE A 280 3.11 -5.71 17.34
CA PHE A 280 1.65 -5.69 17.23
C PHE A 280 0.97 -7.04 17.51
N PHE A 281 1.75 -8.12 17.62
CA PHE A 281 1.29 -9.44 18.05
C PHE A 281 1.42 -9.68 19.55
N GLN A 282 1.93 -8.69 20.30
CA GLN A 282 2.01 -8.81 21.75
C GLN A 282 0.60 -8.87 22.35
N PRO A 283 0.36 -9.73 23.37
CA PRO A 283 -0.93 -9.81 24.04
C PRO A 283 -1.34 -8.44 24.60
N GLY A 284 -2.55 -8.00 24.27
CA GLY A 284 -3.11 -6.75 24.78
C GLY A 284 -3.69 -6.83 26.19
N TYR A 285 -3.54 -7.99 26.84
CA TYR A 285 -4.01 -8.28 28.20
C TYR A 285 -2.90 -8.99 28.97
N SER A 286 -2.87 -8.76 30.27
CA SER A 286 -1.95 -9.38 31.21
C SER A 286 -2.76 -10.19 32.21
N ASP A 287 -2.34 -11.42 32.48
CA ASP A 287 -2.92 -12.26 33.53
C ASP A 287 -2.34 -11.91 34.92
N VAL A 288 -1.45 -10.91 35.00
CA VAL A 288 -0.92 -10.41 36.26
C VAL A 288 -2.06 -9.75 37.04
N PRO A 289 -2.24 -10.08 38.33
CA PRO A 289 -3.33 -9.55 39.12
C PRO A 289 -3.26 -8.01 39.23
N THR A 290 -4.44 -7.39 39.13
CA THR A 290 -4.60 -5.95 38.92
C THR A 290 -4.74 -5.14 40.21
N PHE A 291 -4.50 -5.75 41.36
CA PHE A 291 -4.55 -5.03 42.64
C PHE A 291 -3.46 -3.96 42.68
N PHE A 292 -3.81 -2.77 43.18
CA PHE A 292 -2.92 -1.62 43.19
C PHE A 292 -1.58 -1.95 43.87
N GLU A 293 -1.63 -2.63 45.01
CA GLU A 293 -0.44 -2.98 45.80
C GLU A 293 0.49 -3.98 45.09
N GLN A 294 -0.05 -4.78 44.16
CA GLN A 294 0.74 -5.74 43.38
C GLN A 294 1.36 -5.10 42.14
N LEU A 295 0.66 -4.13 41.54
CA LEU A 295 1.20 -3.33 40.43
C LEU A 295 2.21 -2.28 40.90
N PHE A 296 2.02 -1.75 42.11
CA PHE A 296 2.84 -0.69 42.70
C PHE A 296 3.36 -1.10 44.09
N PRO A 297 4.26 -2.09 44.17
CA PRO A 297 4.74 -2.63 45.45
C PRO A 297 5.48 -1.60 46.32
N HIS A 298 5.95 -0.51 45.72
CA HIS A 298 6.62 0.59 46.43
C HIS A 298 5.65 1.68 46.93
N CYS A 299 4.36 1.60 46.58
CA CYS A 299 3.33 2.58 46.95
C CYS A 299 2.35 1.99 47.98
N VAL A 300 2.88 1.29 48.98
CA VAL A 300 2.10 0.67 50.05
C VAL A 300 2.31 1.45 51.37
N PRO A 301 1.24 1.84 52.08
CA PRO A 301 -0.16 1.62 51.74
C PRO A 301 -0.65 2.53 50.60
N ALA A 302 -1.64 2.04 49.83
CA ALA A 302 -2.34 2.84 48.83
C ALA A 302 -2.96 4.08 49.51
N ARG A 303 -2.83 5.25 48.87
CA ARG A 303 -3.40 6.52 49.36
C ARG A 303 -4.93 6.49 49.23
N PRO A 304 -5.68 7.31 50.00
CA PRO A 304 -7.15 7.30 49.96
C PRO A 304 -7.76 7.44 48.56
N LEU A 305 -7.16 8.26 47.68
CA LEU A 305 -7.62 8.38 46.29
C LEU A 305 -7.38 7.10 45.49
N GLN A 306 -6.28 6.40 45.71
CA GLN A 306 -5.95 5.14 45.02
C GLN A 306 -6.85 4.01 45.50
N GLN A 307 -7.29 4.02 46.75
CA GLN A 307 -8.26 3.08 47.29
C GLN A 307 -9.70 3.33 46.78
N ALA A 308 -9.98 4.53 46.28
CA ALA A 308 -11.31 4.93 45.80
C ALA A 308 -11.53 4.65 44.30
N ILE A 309 -10.50 4.25 43.55
CA ILE A 309 -10.53 3.87 42.12
C ILE A 309 -10.58 2.34 42.03
#